data_AF-A0AAP7W8B5-F1
#
_entry.id   AF-A0AAP7W8B5-F1
#
_cell.length_a   1.000
_cell.length_b   1.000
_cell.length_c   1.000
_cell.angle_alpha   90.00
_cell.angle_beta   90.00
_cell.angle_gamma   90.00
#
_symmetry.space_group_name_H-M   'P 1'
#
loop_
_entity.id
_entity.type
_entity.pdbx_description
1 polymer ?
#
loop_
_entity_poly.entity_id
_entity_poly.type
_entity_poly.pdbx_seq_one_letter_code
_entity_poly.pdbx_strand_id
1 'polypeptide(L)'
;MYAFRNYKRNLLILIINCKVKGFNFPLLVDHVAREAEYFMRTLQKFNEGKMDPIQDAIISENVFWLRIMMEHSRFIGSLLDQSERNLFHTALKFGDDFEILLNQARDVESMLYQKEPTYPIIGKMNKDSENATVELRDFKKAGLELIQTCQIRNVINPLLADYVTREAEHFLFMIHVLEQRLKQKQVEQSLQ
;
A
#
# COMPACT_ATOMS: atom_id res chain seq x y z
N MET A 1 -9.77 -15.87 9.22
CA MET A 1 -9.32 -15.04 8.07
C MET A 1 -9.81 -15.52 6.72
N TYR A 2 -9.64 -16.79 6.33
CA TYR A 2 -10.15 -17.32 5.05
C TYR A 2 -11.62 -16.97 4.77
N ALA A 3 -12.50 -17.14 5.77
CA ALA A 3 -13.91 -16.79 5.66
C ALA A 3 -14.13 -15.29 5.35
N PHE A 4 -13.38 -14.39 5.98
CA PHE A 4 -13.52 -12.93 5.78
C PHE A 4 -13.00 -12.49 4.40
N ARG A 5 -11.87 -13.05 3.96
CA ARG A 5 -11.36 -12.87 2.59
C ARG A 5 -12.39 -13.33 1.56
N ASN A 6 -12.97 -14.52 1.75
CA ASN A 6 -13.96 -15.07 0.82
C ASN A 6 -15.26 -14.27 0.83
N TYR A 7 -15.69 -13.77 2.00
CA TYR A 7 -16.82 -12.85 2.09
C TYR A 7 -16.61 -11.60 1.23
N LYS A 8 -15.45 -10.93 1.35
CA LYS A 8 -15.11 -9.74 0.55
C LYS A 8 -15.10 -10.05 -0.96
N ARG A 9 -14.50 -11.18 -1.37
CA ARG A 9 -14.48 -11.63 -2.77
C ARG A 9 -15.89 -11.93 -3.31
N ASN A 10 -16.74 -12.59 -2.53
CA ASN A 10 -18.12 -12.88 -2.92
C ASN A 10 -18.94 -11.59 -3.00
N LEU A 11 -18.77 -10.67 -2.05
CA LEU A 11 -19.43 -9.36 -2.09
C LEU A 11 -19.04 -8.58 -3.36
N LEU A 12 -17.76 -8.58 -3.74
CA LEU A 12 -17.30 -7.98 -4.99
C LEU A 12 -18.04 -8.57 -6.20
N ILE A 13 -18.13 -9.91 -6.30
CA ILE A 13 -18.85 -10.59 -7.39
C ILE A 13 -20.32 -10.16 -7.45
N LEU A 14 -20.97 -10.04 -6.29
CA LEU A 14 -22.35 -9.58 -6.23
C LEU A 14 -22.50 -8.12 -6.67
N ILE A 15 -21.58 -7.23 -6.30
CA ILE A 15 -21.59 -5.82 -6.70
C ILE A 15 -21.40 -5.68 -8.21
N ILE A 16 -20.39 -6.32 -8.81
CA ILE A 16 -20.10 -6.20 -10.25
C ILE A 16 -21.19 -6.83 -11.13
N ASN A 17 -21.97 -7.77 -10.59
CA ASN A 17 -23.15 -8.34 -11.25
C ASN A 17 -24.46 -7.63 -10.86
N CYS A 18 -24.38 -6.46 -10.25
CA CYS A 18 -25.52 -5.62 -9.83
C CYS A 18 -26.54 -6.33 -8.91
N LYS A 19 -26.11 -7.39 -8.20
CA LYS A 19 -26.94 -8.14 -7.24
C LYS A 19 -26.99 -7.49 -5.87
N VAL A 20 -25.98 -6.68 -5.54
CA VAL A 20 -25.94 -5.81 -4.35
C VAL A 20 -25.66 -4.39 -4.81
N LYS A 21 -26.43 -3.42 -4.31
CA LYS A 21 -26.25 -1.99 -4.57
C LYS A 21 -25.89 -1.28 -3.27
N GLY A 22 -25.10 -0.21 -3.37
CA GLY A 22 -24.68 0.58 -2.22
C GLY A 22 -23.54 1.53 -2.57
N PHE A 23 -22.89 2.09 -1.56
CA PHE A 23 -21.84 3.10 -1.71
C PHE A 23 -20.41 2.53 -1.63
N ASN A 24 -20.27 1.21 -1.50
CA ASN A 24 -18.96 0.57 -1.55
C ASN A 24 -18.45 0.55 -2.99
N PHE A 25 -17.35 1.24 -3.26
CA PHE A 25 -16.66 1.13 -4.55
C PHE A 25 -16.22 -0.32 -4.77
N PRO A 26 -16.43 -0.92 -5.96
CA PRO A 26 -15.93 -2.26 -6.26
C PRO A 26 -14.41 -2.38 -6.01
N LEU A 27 -13.66 -1.33 -6.37
CA LEU A 27 -12.22 -1.25 -6.13
C LEU A 27 -11.86 -1.27 -4.63
N LEU A 28 -12.66 -0.60 -3.77
CA LEU A 28 -12.48 -0.65 -2.32
C LEU A 28 -12.70 -2.08 -1.79
N VAL A 29 -13.73 -2.78 -2.27
CA VAL A 29 -13.99 -4.17 -1.85
C VAL A 29 -12.87 -5.13 -2.28
N ASP A 30 -12.33 -4.95 -3.50
CA ASP A 30 -11.14 -5.67 -3.96
C ASP A 30 -9.89 -5.34 -3.13
N HIS A 31 -9.68 -4.06 -2.82
CA HIS A 31 -8.58 -3.56 -2.00
C HIS A 31 -8.53 -4.23 -0.64
N VAL A 32 -9.62 -4.18 0.12
CA VAL A 32 -9.66 -4.80 1.45
C VAL A 32 -9.63 -6.33 1.36
N ALA A 33 -9.97 -6.94 0.22
CA ALA A 33 -9.80 -8.38 0.00
C ALA A 33 -8.32 -8.73 -0.19
N ARG A 34 -7.55 -7.88 -0.89
CA ARG A 34 -6.10 -8.04 -1.07
C ARG A 34 -5.32 -7.88 0.22
N GLU A 35 -5.67 -6.94 1.09
CA GLU A 35 -5.09 -6.86 2.43
C GLU A 35 -5.32 -8.13 3.26
N ALA A 36 -6.54 -8.70 3.18
CA ALA A 36 -6.84 -9.95 3.87
C ALA A 36 -6.01 -11.12 3.29
N GLU A 37 -5.80 -11.15 1.98
CA GLU A 37 -4.93 -12.13 1.32
C GLU A 37 -3.46 -11.94 1.71
N TYR A 38 -2.98 -10.70 1.79
CA TYR A 38 -1.64 -10.35 2.27
C TYR A 38 -1.43 -10.90 3.68
N PHE A 39 -2.32 -10.57 4.62
CA PHE A 39 -2.24 -11.07 6.00
C PHE A 39 -2.21 -12.60 6.08
N MET A 40 -3.06 -13.27 5.29
CA MET A 40 -3.10 -14.73 5.25
C MET A 40 -1.80 -15.35 4.71
N ARG A 41 -1.23 -14.78 3.64
CA ARG A 41 0.05 -15.23 3.08
C ARG A 41 1.18 -15.05 4.09
N THR A 42 1.21 -13.92 4.79
CA THR A 42 2.21 -13.64 5.84
C THR A 42 2.12 -14.64 6.99
N LEU A 43 0.91 -14.93 7.48
CA LEU A 43 0.71 -15.95 8.52
C LEU A 43 1.13 -17.34 8.06
N GLN A 44 0.83 -17.71 6.81
CA GLN A 44 1.23 -19.00 6.26
C GLN A 44 2.76 -19.13 6.20
N LYS A 45 3.45 -18.11 5.67
CA LYS A 45 4.92 -18.06 5.64
C LYS A 45 5.51 -18.20 7.05
N PHE A 46 4.95 -17.48 8.01
CA PHE A 46 5.38 -17.54 9.41
C PHE A 46 5.22 -18.95 10.01
N ASN A 47 4.06 -19.58 9.84
CA ASN A 47 3.81 -20.94 10.35
C ASN A 47 4.69 -22.00 9.69
N GLU A 48 5.04 -21.81 8.41
CA GLU A 48 5.93 -22.71 7.67
C GLU A 48 7.42 -22.43 7.94
N GLY A 49 7.76 -21.38 8.71
CA GLY A 49 9.14 -20.95 8.93
C GLY A 49 9.83 -20.46 7.64
N LYS A 50 9.06 -20.08 6.62
CA LYS A 50 9.58 -19.62 5.33
C LYS A 50 9.84 -18.13 5.35
N MET A 51 11.06 -17.74 5.01
CA MET A 51 11.42 -16.34 4.73
C MET A 51 11.86 -16.22 3.29
N ASP A 52 11.31 -15.24 2.57
CA ASP A 52 11.77 -14.93 1.23
C ASP A 52 13.20 -14.37 1.28
N PRO A 53 13.99 -14.55 0.21
CA PRO A 53 15.23 -13.80 0.03
C PRO A 53 14.96 -12.30 0.20
N ILE A 54 15.88 -11.59 0.87
CA ILE A 54 15.65 -10.20 1.28
C ILE A 54 15.31 -9.29 0.09
N GLN A 55 15.92 -9.51 -1.07
CA GLN A 55 15.61 -8.75 -2.28
C GLN A 55 14.18 -9.00 -2.80
N ASP A 56 13.72 -10.25 -2.77
CA ASP A 56 12.36 -10.61 -3.19
C ASP A 56 11.33 -10.05 -2.20
N ALA A 57 11.66 -10.03 -0.90
CA ALA A 57 10.83 -9.40 0.12
C ALA A 57 10.70 -7.89 -0.11
N ILE A 58 11.80 -7.17 -0.39
CA ILE A 58 11.76 -5.73 -0.69
C ILE A 58 10.88 -5.45 -1.91
N ILE A 59 11.09 -6.19 -3.01
CA ILE A 59 10.33 -6.01 -4.24
C ILE A 59 8.84 -6.28 -4.00
N SER A 60 8.49 -7.43 -3.43
CA SER A 60 7.08 -7.83 -3.26
C SER A 60 6.32 -6.93 -2.27
N GLU A 61 6.96 -6.46 -1.19
CA GLU A 61 6.35 -5.49 -0.28
C GLU A 61 6.13 -4.14 -0.97
N ASN A 62 7.09 -3.64 -1.76
CA ASN A 62 6.91 -2.42 -2.53
C ASN A 62 5.77 -2.56 -3.56
N VAL A 63 5.74 -3.63 -4.35
CA VAL A 63 4.66 -3.87 -5.34
C VAL A 63 3.28 -3.93 -4.67
N PHE A 64 3.18 -4.57 -3.51
CA PHE A 64 1.93 -4.63 -2.76
C PHE A 64 1.51 -3.25 -2.23
N TRP A 65 2.38 -2.60 -1.44
CA TRP A 65 2.01 -1.38 -0.73
C TRP A 65 1.93 -0.14 -1.61
N LEU A 66 2.71 -0.04 -2.69
CA LEU A 66 2.57 1.06 -3.66
C LEU A 66 1.18 1.05 -4.30
N ARG A 67 0.63 -0.13 -4.59
CA ARG A 67 -0.75 -0.26 -5.06
C ARG A 67 -1.77 0.18 -4.02
N ILE A 68 -1.57 -0.20 -2.76
CA ILE A 68 -2.44 0.20 -1.65
C ILE A 68 -2.41 1.74 -1.48
N MET A 69 -1.23 2.36 -1.52
CA MET A 69 -1.07 3.82 -1.42
C MET A 69 -1.66 4.57 -2.62
N MET A 70 -1.49 4.07 -3.84
CA MET A 70 -2.15 4.59 -5.04
C MET A 70 -3.68 4.61 -4.87
N GLU A 71 -4.26 3.49 -4.44
CA GLU A 71 -5.71 3.35 -4.28
C GLU A 71 -6.25 4.21 -3.15
N HIS A 72 -5.52 4.33 -2.03
CA HIS A 72 -5.85 5.27 -0.95
C HIS A 72 -5.98 6.71 -1.44
N SER A 73 -5.01 7.19 -2.22
CA SER A 73 -5.01 8.54 -2.75
C SER A 73 -6.23 8.79 -3.65
N ARG A 74 -6.59 7.80 -4.49
CA ARG A 74 -7.81 7.85 -5.32
C ARG A 74 -9.09 7.80 -4.49
N PHE A 75 -9.14 7.00 -3.42
CA PHE A 75 -10.29 6.95 -2.50
C PHE A 75 -10.47 8.28 -1.76
N ILE A 76 -9.39 8.88 -1.26
CA ILE A 76 -9.43 10.19 -0.62
C ILE A 76 -10.00 11.23 -1.59
N GLY A 77 -9.46 11.32 -2.81
CA GLY A 77 -9.99 12.23 -3.83
C GLY A 77 -11.48 11.99 -4.15
N SER A 78 -11.91 10.73 -4.23
CA SER A 78 -13.31 10.38 -4.53
C SER A 78 -14.29 10.69 -3.38
N LEU A 79 -13.80 10.74 -2.14
CA LEU A 79 -14.62 10.95 -0.93
C LEU A 79 -14.57 12.39 -0.39
N LEU A 80 -13.69 13.23 -0.95
CA LEU A 80 -13.70 14.68 -0.74
C LEU A 80 -14.86 15.32 -1.49
N ASP A 81 -15.44 16.37 -0.92
CA ASP A 81 -16.42 17.19 -1.64
C ASP A 81 -15.74 17.92 -2.81
N GLN A 82 -16.45 18.09 -3.92
CA GLN A 82 -15.91 18.73 -5.13
C GLN A 82 -15.56 20.22 -4.94
N SER A 83 -16.02 20.84 -3.85
CA SER A 83 -15.59 22.18 -3.45
C SER A 83 -14.20 22.22 -2.77
N GLU A 84 -13.66 21.08 -2.31
CA GLU A 84 -12.29 20.96 -1.76
C GLU A 84 -11.24 20.79 -2.86
N ARG A 85 -11.27 21.67 -3.88
CA ARG A 85 -10.50 21.53 -5.12
C ARG A 85 -9.01 21.29 -4.91
N ASN A 86 -8.38 22.04 -4.01
CA ASN A 86 -6.95 21.91 -3.75
C ASN A 86 -6.61 20.53 -3.16
N LEU A 87 -7.34 20.10 -2.13
CA LEU A 87 -7.14 18.79 -1.50
C LEU A 87 -7.43 17.64 -2.48
N PHE A 88 -8.49 17.80 -3.29
CA PHE A 88 -8.83 16.85 -4.35
C PHE A 88 -7.69 16.69 -5.36
N HIS A 89 -7.16 17.80 -5.89
CA HIS A 89 -6.05 17.77 -6.85
C HIS A 89 -4.77 17.20 -6.23
N THR A 90 -4.47 17.52 -4.97
CA THR A 90 -3.34 16.92 -4.25
C THR A 90 -3.50 15.40 -4.10
N ALA A 91 -4.69 14.93 -3.72
CA ALA A 91 -4.97 13.49 -3.61
C ALA A 91 -4.85 12.77 -4.97
N LEU A 92 -5.32 13.39 -6.06
CA LEU A 92 -5.14 12.82 -7.41
C LEU A 92 -3.67 12.76 -7.81
N LYS A 93 -2.89 13.81 -7.54
CA LYS A 93 -1.45 13.83 -7.83
C LYS A 93 -0.73 12.68 -7.12
N PHE A 94 -1.02 12.44 -5.84
CA PHE A 94 -0.48 11.28 -5.14
C PHE A 94 -0.92 9.97 -5.81
N GLY A 95 -2.17 9.86 -6.26
CA GLY A 95 -2.65 8.70 -7.02
C GLY A 95 -1.79 8.43 -8.26
N ASP A 96 -1.46 9.47 -9.03
CA ASP A 96 -0.65 9.35 -10.25
C ASP A 96 0.83 9.05 -9.93
N ASP A 97 1.41 9.72 -8.93
CA ASP A 97 2.79 9.49 -8.50
C ASP A 97 3.00 8.03 -8.04
N PHE A 98 2.06 7.48 -7.25
CA PHE A 98 2.13 6.09 -6.80
C PHE A 98 1.84 5.07 -7.91
N GLU A 99 1.07 5.42 -8.94
CA GLU A 99 0.89 4.57 -10.11
C GLU A 99 2.20 4.44 -10.90
N ILE A 100 2.95 5.54 -11.06
CA ILE A 100 4.27 5.52 -11.67
C ILE A 100 5.22 4.61 -10.89
N LEU A 101 5.31 4.80 -9.56
CA LEU A 101 6.16 3.98 -8.70
C LEU A 101 5.77 2.49 -8.74
N LEU A 102 4.47 2.19 -8.71
CA LEU A 102 3.96 0.81 -8.80
C LEU A 102 4.40 0.13 -10.10
N ASN A 103 4.30 0.84 -11.24
CA ASN A 103 4.69 0.26 -12.52
C ASN A 103 6.21 0.05 -12.61
N GLN A 104 7.00 1.00 -12.10
CA GLN A 104 8.45 0.81 -11.97
C GLN A 104 8.80 -0.39 -11.08
N ALA A 105 8.11 -0.57 -9.95
CA ALA A 105 8.34 -1.71 -9.05
C ALA A 105 7.97 -3.04 -9.71
N ARG A 106 6.90 -3.08 -10.51
CA ARG A 106 6.51 -4.27 -11.30
C ARG A 106 7.53 -4.61 -12.39
N ASP A 107 8.10 -3.60 -13.05
CA ASP A 107 9.17 -3.83 -14.03
C ASP A 107 10.39 -4.44 -13.32
N VAL A 108 10.80 -3.88 -12.18
CA VAL A 108 11.87 -4.45 -11.34
C VAL A 108 11.55 -5.88 -10.89
N GLU A 109 10.33 -6.15 -10.44
CA GLU A 109 9.86 -7.49 -10.08
C GLU A 109 10.01 -8.46 -11.26
N SER A 110 9.55 -8.09 -12.44
CA SER A 110 9.64 -8.94 -13.63
C SER A 110 11.08 -9.24 -14.06
N MET A 111 12.00 -8.28 -13.86
CA MET A 111 13.41 -8.42 -14.23
C MET A 111 14.20 -9.25 -13.22
N LEU A 112 13.88 -9.14 -11.93
CA LEU A 112 14.73 -9.60 -10.83
C LEU A 112 14.12 -10.72 -9.97
N TYR A 113 12.92 -11.21 -10.28
CA TYR A 113 12.28 -12.28 -9.52
C TYR A 113 13.20 -13.51 -9.38
N GLN A 114 13.54 -13.86 -8.13
CA GLN A 114 14.43 -14.99 -7.80
C GLN A 114 15.82 -14.90 -8.47
N LYS A 115 16.32 -13.68 -8.73
CA LYS A 115 17.67 -13.42 -9.26
C LYS A 115 18.63 -13.02 -8.15
N GLU A 116 19.89 -13.38 -8.33
CA GLU A 116 21.02 -13.01 -7.47
C GLU A 116 22.15 -12.46 -8.35
N PRO A 117 22.98 -11.51 -7.87
CA PRO A 117 23.02 -10.93 -6.51
C PRO A 117 21.99 -9.81 -6.28
N THR A 118 22.06 -9.10 -5.14
CA THR A 118 21.29 -7.85 -4.95
C THR A 118 21.78 -6.75 -5.89
N TYR A 119 20.85 -6.10 -6.58
CA TYR A 119 21.16 -5.02 -7.53
C TYR A 119 20.90 -3.63 -6.93
N PRO A 120 21.75 -2.62 -7.19
CA PRO A 120 21.57 -1.24 -6.69
C PRO A 120 20.20 -0.62 -7.00
N ILE A 121 19.55 -1.05 -8.09
CA ILE A 121 18.21 -0.60 -8.47
C ILE A 121 17.15 -0.88 -7.40
N ILE A 122 17.29 -1.96 -6.62
CA ILE A 122 16.38 -2.31 -5.53
C ILE A 122 16.48 -1.26 -4.41
N GLY A 123 17.70 -0.83 -4.08
CA GLY A 123 17.93 0.22 -3.08
C GLY A 123 17.32 1.56 -3.49
N LYS A 124 17.51 1.95 -4.77
CA LYS A 124 16.87 3.16 -5.31
C LYS A 124 15.34 3.08 -5.27
N MET A 125 14.75 1.99 -5.77
CA MET A 125 13.29 1.78 -5.76
C MET A 125 12.72 1.85 -4.34
N ASN A 126 13.36 1.20 -3.37
CA ASN A 126 12.92 1.22 -1.97
C ASN A 126 12.99 2.64 -1.39
N LYS A 127 14.04 3.42 -1.74
CA LYS A 127 14.20 4.81 -1.29
C LYS A 127 13.17 5.75 -1.91
N ASP A 128 12.89 5.60 -3.21
CA ASP A 128 11.86 6.39 -3.89
C ASP A 128 10.48 6.14 -3.26
N SER A 129 10.18 4.87 -2.95
CA SER A 129 8.93 4.46 -2.29
C SER A 129 8.83 4.97 -0.86
N GLU A 130 9.93 4.96 -0.10
CA GLU A 130 10.00 5.55 1.24
C GLU A 130 9.66 7.04 1.22
N ASN A 131 10.33 7.80 0.35
CA ASN A 131 10.17 9.25 0.26
C ASN A 131 8.72 9.62 -0.10
N ALA A 132 8.14 8.97 -1.11
CA ALA A 132 6.75 9.22 -1.50
C ALA A 132 5.75 8.83 -0.40
N THR A 133 6.02 7.74 0.34
CA THR A 133 5.15 7.28 1.43
C THR A 133 5.21 8.20 2.64
N VAL A 134 6.37 8.80 2.93
CA VAL A 134 6.51 9.86 3.94
C VAL A 134 5.58 11.03 3.62
N GLU A 135 5.64 11.54 2.39
CA GLU A 135 4.80 12.67 1.95
C GLU A 135 3.30 12.32 2.02
N LEU A 136 2.91 11.14 1.55
CA LEU A 136 1.51 10.71 1.60
C LEU A 136 1.02 10.48 3.04
N ARG A 137 1.85 9.92 3.92
CA ARG A 137 1.51 9.74 5.34
C ARG A 137 1.24 11.09 5.98
N ASP A 138 2.06 12.10 5.71
CA ASP A 138 1.92 13.42 6.31
C ASP A 138 0.66 14.13 5.77
N PHE A 139 0.36 13.97 4.49
CA PHE A 139 -0.92 14.39 3.91
C PHE A 139 -2.12 13.71 4.58
N LYS A 140 -2.06 12.39 4.81
CA LYS A 140 -3.12 11.64 5.48
C LYS A 140 -3.32 12.07 6.94
N LYS A 141 -2.23 12.35 7.67
CA LYS A 141 -2.28 12.88 9.05
C LYS A 141 -2.93 14.25 9.11
N ALA A 142 -2.51 15.18 8.24
CA ALA A 142 -3.13 16.49 8.14
C ALA A 142 -4.63 16.38 7.75
N GLY A 143 -4.95 15.51 6.79
CA GLY A 143 -6.33 15.21 6.40
C GLY A 143 -7.18 14.69 7.56
N LEU A 144 -6.65 13.76 8.37
CA LEU A 144 -7.33 13.23 9.56
C LEU A 144 -7.67 14.35 10.56
N GLU A 145 -6.73 15.25 10.85
CA GLU A 145 -6.95 16.37 11.76
C GLU A 145 -8.05 17.31 11.24
N LEU A 146 -8.01 17.65 9.95
CA LEU A 146 -9.03 18.49 9.31
C LEU A 146 -10.42 17.85 9.32
N ILE A 147 -10.50 16.52 9.14
CA ILE A 147 -11.76 15.76 9.22
C ILE A 147 -12.30 15.76 10.65
N GLN A 148 -11.45 15.48 11.65
CA GLN A 148 -11.83 15.43 13.07
C GLN A 148 -12.30 16.78 13.60
N THR A 149 -11.74 17.88 13.09
CA THR A 149 -12.06 19.25 13.48
C THR A 149 -13.14 19.90 12.59
N CYS A 150 -13.74 19.13 11.67
CA CYS A 150 -14.77 19.59 10.73
C CYS A 150 -14.34 20.80 9.86
N GLN A 151 -13.05 20.91 9.53
CA GLN A 151 -12.50 22.02 8.74
C GLN A 151 -12.58 21.80 7.23
N ILE A 152 -12.95 20.60 6.76
CA ILE A 152 -13.10 20.27 5.34
C ILE A 152 -14.40 19.51 5.06
N ARG A 153 -14.94 19.70 3.85
CA ARG A 153 -16.17 19.04 3.36
C ARG A 153 -15.83 17.69 2.72
N ASN A 154 -16.39 16.62 3.25
CA ASN A 154 -16.09 15.24 2.83
C ASN A 154 -17.17 14.27 3.34
N VAL A 155 -17.14 13.02 2.86
CA VAL A 155 -17.95 11.90 3.38
C VAL A 155 -17.07 10.82 4.06
N ILE A 156 -15.86 11.18 4.46
CA ILE A 156 -14.85 10.30 5.05
C ILE A 156 -15.11 10.18 6.55
N ASN A 157 -15.28 8.96 7.04
CA ASN A 157 -15.32 8.70 8.48
C ASN A 157 -13.92 8.96 9.09
N PRO A 158 -13.80 9.66 10.23
CA PRO A 158 -12.49 9.87 10.88
C PRO A 158 -11.70 8.57 11.12
N LEU A 159 -12.37 7.46 11.43
CA LEU A 159 -11.73 6.15 11.60
C LEU A 159 -11.18 5.59 10.29
N LEU A 160 -11.78 5.91 9.14
CA LEU A 160 -11.24 5.54 7.83
C LEU A 160 -9.97 6.35 7.52
N ALA A 161 -9.96 7.65 7.84
CA ALA A 161 -8.78 8.49 7.66
C ALA A 161 -7.61 8.02 8.56
N ASP A 162 -7.90 7.65 9.81
CA ASP A 162 -6.92 7.03 10.72
C ASP A 162 -6.42 5.68 10.18
N TYR A 163 -7.33 4.82 9.71
CA TYR A 163 -7.00 3.51 9.16
C TYR A 163 -5.95 3.59 8.04
N VAL A 164 -6.21 4.40 7.01
CA VAL A 164 -5.29 4.51 5.86
C VAL A 164 -3.98 5.21 6.25
N THR A 165 -3.97 5.98 7.34
CA THR A 165 -2.75 6.58 7.92
C THR A 165 -1.87 5.50 8.54
N ARG A 166 -2.45 4.63 9.38
CA ARG A 166 -1.72 3.51 10.01
C ARG A 166 -1.15 2.52 9.00
N GLU A 167 -1.83 2.31 7.88
CA GLU A 167 -1.30 1.48 6.80
C GLU A 167 -0.09 2.11 6.09
N ALA A 168 -0.07 3.44 5.92
CA ALA A 168 1.12 4.14 5.41
C ALA A 168 2.29 4.06 6.40
N GLU A 169 2.02 4.16 7.71
CA GLU A 169 3.02 3.95 8.75
C GLU A 169 3.55 2.52 8.77
N HIS A 170 2.67 1.53 8.56
CA HIS A 170 3.08 0.13 8.46
C HIS A 170 3.98 -0.11 7.25
N PHE A 171 3.67 0.46 6.08
CA PHE A 171 4.54 0.34 4.92
C PHE A 171 5.94 0.91 5.19
N LEU A 172 6.03 2.11 5.80
CA LEU A 172 7.31 2.70 6.18
C LEU A 172 8.08 1.82 7.19
N PHE A 173 7.39 1.22 8.15
CA PHE A 173 7.99 0.27 9.08
C PHE A 173 8.60 -0.93 8.34
N MET A 174 7.87 -1.51 7.38
CA MET A 174 8.36 -2.64 6.58
C MET A 174 9.57 -2.25 5.72
N ILE A 175 9.55 -1.09 5.07
CA ILE A 175 10.70 -0.54 4.33
C ILE A 175 11.93 -0.49 5.23
N HIS A 176 11.80 0.08 6.44
CA HIS A 176 12.91 0.22 7.36
C HIS A 176 13.47 -1.13 7.81
N VAL A 177 12.60 -2.06 8.23
CA VAL A 177 13.01 -3.40 8.67
C VAL A 177 13.77 -4.14 7.56
N LEU A 178 13.29 -4.07 6.33
CA LEU A 178 13.92 -4.75 5.20
C LEU A 178 15.24 -4.09 4.79
N GLU A 179 15.33 -2.77 4.86
CA GLU A 179 16.59 -2.05 4.60
C GLU A 179 17.68 -2.44 5.61
N GLN A 180 17.34 -2.55 6.91
CA GLN A 180 18.30 -2.98 7.93
C GLN A 180 18.75 -4.42 7.70
N ARG A 181 17.83 -5.32 7.36
CA ARG A 181 18.16 -6.72 7.02
C ARG A 181 19.05 -6.80 5.79
N LEU A 182 18.84 -5.95 4.80
CA LEU A 182 19.68 -5.91 3.60
C LEU A 182 21.11 -5.45 3.92
N LYS A 183 21.26 -4.38 4.72
CA LYS A 183 22.56 -3.90 5.19
C LYS A 183 23.32 -4.98 5.96
N GLN A 184 22.63 -5.71 6.84
CA GLN A 184 23.23 -6.82 7.58
C GLN A 184 23.73 -7.93 6.64
N LYS A 185 22.93 -8.36 5.67
CA LYS A 185 23.34 -9.37 4.66
C LYS A 185 24.57 -8.91 3.88
N GLN A 186 24.64 -7.64 3.50
CA GLN A 186 25.79 -7.08 2.77
C GLN A 186 27.07 -7.07 3.61
N VAL A 187 26.98 -6.74 4.91
CA VAL A 187 28.12 -6.82 5.83
C VAL A 187 28.61 -8.25 5.97
N GLU A 188 27.71 -9.21 6.19
CA GLU A 188 28.05 -10.64 6.29
C GLU A 188 28.75 -11.17 5.02
N GLN A 189 28.31 -10.74 3.84
CA GLN A 189 28.92 -11.11 2.56
C GLN A 189 30.28 -10.43 2.31
N SER A 190 30.52 -9.25 2.87
CA SER A 190 31.81 -8.54 2.74
C SER A 190 32.92 -9.10 3.64
N LEU A 191 32.55 -9.92 4.63
CA LEU A 191 33.47 -10.56 5.58
C LEU A 191 33.88 -11.98 5.17
N GLN A 192 33.30 -12.52 4.09
CA GLN A 192 33.64 -13.81 3.48
C GLN A 192 34.54 -13.62 2.26
#